data_AF-A0A945V7T8-F1
#
_entry.id   AF-A0A945V7T8-F1
#
_cell.length_a   1.000
_cell.length_b   1.000
_cell.length_c   1.000
_cell.angle_alpha   90.00
_cell.angle_beta   90.00
_cell.angle_gamma   90.00
#
_symmetry.space_group_name_H-M   'P 1'
#
loop_
_entity.id
_entity.type
_entity.pdbx_description
1 polymer ?
#
loop_
_entity_poly.entity_id
_entity_poly.type
_entity_poly.pdbx_seq_one_letter_code
_entity_poly.pdbx_strand_id
1 'polypeptide(L)'
;LGLAESGRSRENFQVAGGGFLATGETDKAVAETVEWVRYRIAFYGSTPAYWPVLEHHDLGDLGRKLNSMTKAGQWDQLSEEIDDDVLSLFTAMGRYDEITDAVTKRFGGAVDMLYASLSTDNIPNIPRDVLQDIQAIDVAFKGFQRSW
;
A
#
# COMPACT_ATOMS: atom_id res chain seq x y z
N LEU A 1 -17.46 19.46 -10.50
CA LEU A 1 -16.04 19.80 -10.26
C LEU A 1 -15.18 18.58 -10.53
N GLY A 2 -14.24 18.67 -11.47
CA GLY A 2 -13.33 17.57 -11.82
C GLY A 2 -12.31 17.95 -12.89
N LEU A 3 -11.46 17.00 -13.28
CA LEU A 3 -10.41 17.21 -14.31
C LEU A 3 -10.99 17.77 -15.61
N ALA A 4 -12.10 17.21 -16.09
CA ALA A 4 -12.78 17.65 -17.31
C ALA A 4 -13.25 19.11 -17.24
N GLU A 5 -13.91 19.51 -16.15
CA GLU A 5 -14.40 20.89 -15.99
C GLU A 5 -13.28 21.91 -15.80
N SER A 6 -12.13 21.48 -15.27
CA SER A 6 -10.95 22.33 -15.10
C SER A 6 -10.01 22.35 -16.32
N GLY A 7 -10.36 21.64 -17.40
CA GLY A 7 -9.53 21.53 -18.61
C GLY A 7 -8.19 20.81 -18.38
N ARG A 8 -8.05 20.05 -17.29
CA ARG A 8 -6.82 19.32 -16.96
C ARG A 8 -6.88 17.90 -17.54
N SER A 9 -5.81 17.48 -18.22
CA SER A 9 -5.65 16.08 -18.65
C SER A 9 -5.23 15.20 -17.48
N ARG A 10 -5.70 13.94 -17.46
CA ARG A 10 -5.25 12.90 -16.52
C ARG A 10 -3.74 12.65 -16.63
N GLU A 11 -3.17 12.85 -17.81
CA GLU A 11 -1.73 12.70 -18.08
C GLU A 11 -0.88 13.73 -17.32
N ASN A 12 -1.48 14.87 -16.95
CA ASN A 12 -0.80 15.96 -16.26
C ASN A 12 -1.19 16.06 -14.78
N PHE A 13 -1.86 15.04 -14.25
CA PHE A 13 -2.30 14.95 -12.86
C PHE A 13 -1.76 13.66 -12.24
N GLN A 14 -0.80 13.77 -11.32
CA GLN A 14 -0.25 12.60 -10.65
C GLN A 14 -1.12 12.20 -9.45
N VAL A 15 -1.54 10.94 -9.43
CA VAL A 15 -2.19 10.30 -8.28
C VAL A 15 -1.11 9.57 -7.49
N ALA A 16 -0.67 10.19 -6.39
CA ALA A 16 0.21 9.56 -5.42
C ALA A 16 -0.63 8.83 -4.36
N GLY A 17 -0.25 7.61 -4.03
CA GLY A 17 -0.95 6.82 -3.04
C GLY A 17 -0.46 5.38 -3.04
N GLY A 18 -1.40 4.46 -2.92
CA GLY A 18 -1.11 3.05 -2.75
C GLY A 18 -1.12 2.63 -1.30
N GLY A 19 -1.19 1.33 -1.10
CA GLY A 19 -1.07 0.72 0.20
C GLY A 19 0.41 0.57 0.58
N PHE A 20 0.77 -0.62 1.03
CA PHE A 20 2.12 -0.93 1.46
C PHE A 20 2.91 -1.65 0.37
N LEU A 21 4.24 -1.51 0.45
CA LEU A 21 5.20 -2.26 -0.35
C LEU A 21 6.07 -3.08 0.61
N ALA A 22 5.98 -4.40 0.55
CA ALA A 22 6.83 -5.29 1.33
C ALA A 22 7.82 -6.01 0.41
N THR A 23 9.09 -5.61 0.45
CA THR A 23 10.09 -6.16 -0.46
C THR A 23 11.47 -6.26 0.17
N GLY A 24 12.33 -7.10 -0.41
CA GLY A 24 13.68 -7.35 0.03
C GLY A 24 14.41 -8.31 -0.89
N GLU A 25 15.71 -8.50 -0.67
CA GLU A 25 16.53 -9.42 -1.44
C GLU A 25 16.18 -10.90 -1.20
N THR A 26 15.66 -11.22 0.00
CA THR A 26 15.39 -12.59 0.43
C THR A 26 13.99 -12.72 0.98
N ASP A 27 13.44 -13.94 0.95
CA ASP A 27 12.13 -14.24 1.56
C ASP A 27 12.06 -13.84 3.03
N LYS A 28 13.19 -13.98 3.75
CA LYS A 28 13.29 -13.55 5.15
C LYS A 28 13.11 -12.05 5.29
N ALA A 29 13.78 -11.25 4.45
CA ALA A 29 13.65 -9.79 4.48
C ALA A 29 12.22 -9.34 4.11
N VAL A 30 11.58 -10.03 3.16
CA VAL A 30 10.17 -9.80 2.82
C VAL A 30 9.27 -10.14 4.01
N ALA A 31 9.46 -11.29 4.65
CA ALA A 31 8.66 -11.74 5.79
C ALA A 31 8.75 -10.79 6.99
N GLU A 32 9.95 -10.28 7.32
CA GLU A 32 10.13 -9.28 8.38
C GLU A 32 9.34 -8.00 8.09
N THR A 33 9.33 -7.57 6.83
CA THR A 33 8.55 -6.42 6.39
C THR A 33 7.05 -6.68 6.43
N VAL A 34 6.63 -7.86 6.00
CA VAL A 34 5.24 -8.31 6.01
C VAL A 34 4.65 -8.24 7.41
N GLU A 35 5.35 -8.75 8.42
CA GLU A 35 4.85 -8.74 9.80
C GLU A 35 4.72 -7.32 10.36
N TRP A 36 5.64 -6.41 9.98
CA TRP A 36 5.50 -5.00 10.29
C TRP A 36 4.25 -4.40 9.65
N VAL A 37 4.00 -4.67 8.36
CA VAL A 37 2.82 -4.18 7.63
C VAL A 37 1.53 -4.77 8.20
N ARG A 38 1.52 -6.06 8.56
CA ARG A 38 0.39 -6.76 9.16
C ARG A 38 -0.11 -6.05 10.41
N TYR A 39 0.82 -5.68 11.30
CA TYR A 39 0.50 -4.89 12.47
C TYR A 39 -0.07 -3.51 12.11
N ARG A 40 0.47 -2.82 11.09
CA ARG A 40 -0.03 -1.51 10.67
C ARG A 40 -1.45 -1.58 10.14
N ILE A 41 -1.78 -2.60 9.35
CA ILE A 41 -3.14 -2.81 8.85
C ILE A 41 -4.08 -3.05 10.02
N ALA A 42 -3.71 -3.91 10.97
CA ALA A 42 -4.52 -4.18 12.17
C ALA A 42 -4.74 -2.91 13.01
N PHE A 43 -3.67 -2.14 13.23
CA PHE A 43 -3.71 -0.88 13.98
C PHE A 43 -4.62 0.15 13.30
N TYR A 44 -4.48 0.38 12.00
CA TYR A 44 -5.35 1.31 11.27
C TYR A 44 -6.79 0.82 11.22
N GLY A 45 -7.00 -0.48 10.98
CA GLY A 45 -8.32 -1.11 10.97
C GLY A 45 -9.06 -1.01 12.32
N SER A 46 -8.32 -0.91 13.42
CA SER A 46 -8.89 -0.66 14.76
C SER A 46 -9.50 0.74 14.93
N THR A 47 -9.25 1.67 14.00
CA THR A 47 -9.76 3.06 14.07
C THR A 47 -10.99 3.23 13.18
N PRO A 48 -12.15 3.66 13.72
CA PRO A 48 -13.41 3.73 12.95
C PRO A 48 -13.36 4.52 11.65
N ALA A 49 -12.47 5.51 11.53
CA ALA A 49 -12.29 6.30 10.30
C ALA A 49 -11.82 5.46 9.10
N TYR A 50 -11.21 4.30 9.32
CA TYR A 50 -10.75 3.39 8.26
C TYR A 50 -11.77 2.31 7.89
N TRP A 51 -12.86 2.15 8.65
CA TRP A 51 -13.84 1.10 8.40
C TRP A 51 -14.48 1.13 7.01
N PRO A 52 -14.75 2.28 6.36
CA PRO A 52 -15.26 2.28 4.99
C PRO A 52 -14.36 1.54 3.99
N VAL A 53 -13.03 1.53 4.22
CA VAL A 53 -12.09 0.75 3.39
C VAL A 53 -12.23 -0.74 3.66
N LEU A 54 -12.39 -1.14 4.92
CA LEU A 54 -12.61 -2.55 5.28
C LEU A 54 -13.96 -3.05 4.77
N GLU A 55 -15.02 -2.25 4.92
CA GLU A 55 -16.38 -2.57 4.46
C GLU A 55 -16.44 -2.73 2.94
N HIS A 56 -15.64 -1.96 2.18
CA HIS A 56 -15.49 -2.17 0.74
C HIS A 56 -14.99 -3.58 0.37
N HIS A 57 -14.28 -4.23 1.29
CA HIS A 57 -13.78 -5.60 1.16
C HIS A 57 -14.57 -6.62 2.00
N ASP A 58 -15.77 -6.27 2.46
CA ASP A 58 -16.61 -7.11 3.33
C ASP A 58 -15.96 -7.45 4.71
N LEU A 59 -15.00 -6.65 5.17
CA LEU A 59 -14.23 -6.82 6.42
C LEU A 59 -14.70 -5.90 7.56
N GLY A 60 -15.94 -5.41 7.52
CA GLY A 60 -16.44 -4.47 8.54
C GLY A 60 -16.37 -5.01 9.97
N ASP A 61 -16.63 -6.32 10.16
CA ASP A 61 -16.58 -6.96 11.48
C ASP A 61 -15.16 -7.11 12.01
N LEU A 62 -14.17 -7.29 11.13
CA LEU A 62 -12.75 -7.28 11.50
C LEU A 62 -12.37 -5.93 12.12
N GLY A 63 -12.78 -4.81 11.52
CA GLY A 63 -12.54 -3.48 12.08
C GLY A 63 -13.13 -3.28 13.48
N ARG A 64 -14.34 -3.79 13.72
CA ARG A 64 -15.00 -3.76 15.04
C ARG A 64 -14.27 -4.62 16.06
N LYS A 65 -13.82 -5.81 15.66
CA LYS A 65 -13.04 -6.72 16.49
C LYS A 65 -11.72 -6.08 16.92
N LEU A 66 -10.95 -5.56 15.96
CA LEU A 66 -9.68 -4.86 16.21
C LEU A 66 -9.87 -3.65 17.15
N ASN A 67 -10.94 -2.88 16.97
CA ASN A 67 -11.26 -1.76 17.88
C ASN A 67 -11.55 -2.22 19.32
N SER A 68 -12.22 -3.36 19.49
CA SER A 68 -12.46 -3.94 20.81
C SER A 68 -11.15 -4.39 21.46
N MET A 69 -10.26 -5.02 20.69
CA MET A 69 -8.96 -5.50 21.18
C MET A 69 -8.06 -4.37 21.66
N THR A 70 -7.99 -3.25 20.92
CA THR A 70 -7.19 -2.09 21.36
C THR A 70 -7.72 -1.48 22.65
N LYS A 71 -9.05 -1.38 22.82
CA LYS A 71 -9.68 -0.94 24.07
C LYS A 71 -9.42 -1.89 25.24
N ALA A 72 -9.23 -3.18 24.97
CA ALA A 72 -8.87 -4.20 25.95
C ALA A 72 -7.35 -4.28 26.22
N GLY A 73 -6.53 -3.46 25.56
CA GLY A 73 -5.08 -3.47 25.72
C GLY A 73 -4.36 -4.62 25.02
N GLN A 74 -5.03 -5.35 24.13
CA GLN A 74 -4.49 -6.52 23.42
C GLN A 74 -3.67 -6.12 22.18
N TRP A 75 -2.76 -5.16 22.32
CA TRP A 75 -1.99 -4.58 21.21
C TRP A 75 -1.12 -5.62 20.49
N ASP A 76 -0.47 -6.50 21.25
CA ASP A 76 0.46 -7.50 20.71
C ASP A 76 -0.25 -8.64 19.94
N GLN A 77 -1.57 -8.75 20.08
CA GLN A 77 -2.39 -9.79 19.41
C GLN A 77 -3.09 -9.28 18.15
N LEU A 78 -3.01 -7.98 17.84
CA LEU A 78 -3.74 -7.38 16.73
C LEU A 78 -3.38 -8.02 15.38
N SER A 79 -2.10 -8.31 15.16
CA SER A 79 -1.61 -8.89 13.91
C SER A 79 -2.16 -10.29 13.63
N GLU A 80 -2.53 -11.05 14.67
CA GLU A 80 -3.07 -12.41 14.54
C GLU A 80 -4.43 -12.43 13.83
N GLU A 81 -5.12 -11.29 13.79
CA GLU A 81 -6.42 -11.12 13.14
C GLU A 81 -6.32 -10.74 11.65
N ILE A 82 -5.10 -10.50 11.15
CA ILE A 82 -4.86 -10.17 9.76
C ILE A 82 -4.23 -11.40 9.11
N ASP A 83 -5.02 -12.15 8.34
CA ASP A 83 -4.51 -13.23 7.51
C ASP A 83 -3.82 -12.71 6.23
N ASP A 84 -3.23 -13.62 5.47
CA ASP A 84 -2.50 -13.29 4.24
C ASP A 84 -3.41 -12.77 3.11
N ASP A 85 -4.69 -13.16 3.11
CA ASP A 85 -5.66 -12.68 2.14
C ASP A 85 -5.98 -11.21 2.40
N VAL A 86 -6.26 -10.84 3.66
CA VAL A 86 -6.46 -9.46 4.09
C VAL A 86 -5.21 -8.62 3.85
N LEU A 87 -4.03 -9.14 4.19
CA LEU A 87 -2.76 -8.47 3.95
C LEU A 87 -2.55 -8.13 2.47
N SER A 88 -2.86 -9.08 1.58
CA SER A 88 -2.74 -8.94 0.12
C SER A 88 -3.69 -7.90 -0.46
N LEU A 89 -4.82 -7.62 0.20
CA LEU A 89 -5.72 -6.53 -0.20
C LEU A 89 -5.07 -5.17 -0.04
N PHE A 90 -4.04 -4.99 0.79
CA PHE A 90 -3.47 -3.67 1.08
C PHE A 90 -1.98 -3.57 0.74
N THR A 91 -1.34 -4.66 0.32
CA THR A 91 0.12 -4.73 0.21
C THR A 91 0.55 -5.40 -1.09
N ALA A 92 1.49 -4.78 -1.82
CA ALA A 92 2.27 -5.49 -2.82
C ALA A 92 3.48 -6.12 -2.13
N MET A 93 3.63 -7.44 -2.27
CA MET A 93 4.62 -8.23 -1.54
C MET A 93 5.42 -9.08 -2.51
N GLY A 94 6.73 -9.16 -2.31
CA GLY A 94 7.60 -10.01 -3.11
C GLY A 94 9.06 -9.61 -2.99
N ARG A 95 9.96 -10.54 -3.31
CA ARG A 95 11.38 -10.21 -3.45
C ARG A 95 11.60 -9.23 -4.60
N TYR A 96 12.82 -8.71 -4.71
CA TYR A 96 13.19 -7.80 -5.81
C TYR A 96 12.89 -8.34 -7.21
N ASP A 97 13.01 -9.64 -7.42
CA ASP A 97 12.68 -10.32 -8.68
C ASP A 97 11.17 -10.48 -8.94
N GLU A 98 10.32 -10.21 -7.95
CA GLU A 98 8.87 -10.45 -7.99
C GLU A 98 8.06 -9.16 -7.79
N ILE A 99 8.68 -8.12 -7.21
CA ILE A 99 7.97 -6.94 -6.70
C ILE A 99 7.34 -6.12 -7.82
N THR A 100 7.93 -6.06 -9.00
CA THR A 100 7.37 -5.34 -10.16
C THR A 100 6.01 -5.92 -10.54
N ASP A 101 5.90 -7.24 -10.65
CA ASP A 101 4.64 -7.93 -10.97
C ASP A 101 3.60 -7.76 -9.85
N ALA A 102 4.05 -7.85 -8.58
CA ALA A 102 3.18 -7.64 -7.43
C ALA A 102 2.60 -6.20 -7.41
N VAL A 103 3.43 -5.21 -7.72
CA VAL A 103 3.02 -3.81 -7.83
C VAL A 103 2.04 -3.62 -9.00
N THR A 104 2.34 -4.16 -10.19
CA THR A 104 1.45 -4.07 -11.35
C THR A 104 0.08 -4.69 -11.03
N LYS A 105 0.06 -5.89 -10.43
CA LYS A 105 -1.18 -6.58 -10.06
C LYS A 105 -1.99 -5.80 -9.03
N ARG A 106 -1.34 -5.24 -8.01
CA ARG A 106 -2.04 -4.61 -6.89
C ARG A 106 -2.44 -3.16 -7.19
N PHE A 107 -1.60 -2.40 -7.87
CA PHE A 107 -1.73 -0.94 -7.98
C PHE A 107 -1.84 -0.43 -9.43
N GLY A 108 -1.63 -1.30 -10.42
CA GLY A 108 -1.69 -0.95 -11.84
C GLY A 108 -3.00 -0.25 -12.22
N GLY A 109 -2.89 0.87 -12.92
CA GLY A 109 -4.02 1.70 -13.36
C GLY A 109 -4.72 2.52 -12.26
N ALA A 110 -4.47 2.25 -10.98
CA ALA A 110 -5.09 2.96 -9.86
C ALA A 110 -4.29 4.19 -9.41
N VAL A 111 -2.96 4.09 -9.40
CA VAL A 111 -2.04 5.13 -8.93
C VAL A 111 -0.89 5.33 -9.91
N ASP A 112 -0.25 6.49 -9.85
CA ASP A 112 0.92 6.83 -10.68
C ASP A 112 2.23 6.86 -9.87
N MET A 113 2.13 6.89 -8.53
CA MET A 113 3.28 6.94 -7.64
C MET A 113 2.96 6.21 -6.34
N LEU A 114 3.94 5.42 -5.89
CA LEU A 114 3.91 4.64 -4.66
C LEU A 114 4.99 5.12 -3.70
N TYR A 115 4.74 4.91 -2.42
CA TYR A 115 5.74 5.08 -1.38
C TYR A 115 6.43 3.74 -1.11
N ALA A 116 7.74 3.70 -1.31
CA ALA A 116 8.55 2.52 -0.95
C ALA A 116 8.88 2.48 0.54
N SER A 117 8.91 3.63 1.21
CA SER A 117 9.27 3.72 2.63
C SER A 117 8.12 3.29 3.54
N LEU A 118 8.43 2.40 4.49
CA LEU A 118 7.49 1.95 5.51
C LEU A 118 7.42 2.94 6.67
N SER A 119 8.54 3.60 6.99
CA SER A 119 8.63 4.72 7.93
C SER A 119 9.74 5.67 7.51
N THR A 120 9.85 6.82 8.17
CA THR A 120 10.99 7.74 7.97
C THR A 120 12.34 7.11 8.29
N ASP A 121 12.33 6.13 9.19
CA ASP A 121 13.52 5.49 9.74
C ASP A 121 13.84 4.16 9.03
N ASN A 122 12.92 3.67 8.20
CA ASN A 122 13.05 2.43 7.45
C ASN A 122 12.83 2.70 5.95
N ILE A 123 13.89 3.19 5.31
CA ILE A 123 13.97 3.36 3.86
C ILE A 123 14.53 2.06 3.29
N PRO A 124 13.77 1.31 2.48
CA PRO A 124 14.28 0.07 1.90
C PRO A 124 15.43 0.39 0.93
N ASN A 125 16.49 -0.40 1.00
CA ASN A 125 17.60 -0.33 0.06
C ASN A 125 17.24 -1.07 -1.24
N ILE A 126 16.29 -0.52 -2.00
CA ILE A 126 15.85 -1.11 -3.27
C ILE A 126 16.94 -0.83 -4.33
N PRO A 127 17.45 -1.87 -5.00
CA PRO A 127 18.40 -1.72 -6.09
C PRO A 127 17.87 -0.81 -7.22
N ARG A 128 18.78 -0.13 -7.91
CA ARG A 128 18.43 0.86 -8.94
C ARG A 128 17.65 0.23 -10.10
N ASP A 129 18.06 -0.95 -10.54
CA ASP A 129 17.40 -1.73 -11.60
C ASP A 129 15.97 -2.09 -11.21
N VAL A 130 15.74 -2.55 -9.98
CA VAL A 130 14.40 -2.84 -9.47
C VAL A 130 13.53 -1.57 -9.44
N LEU A 131 14.10 -0.43 -9.02
CA LEU A 131 13.40 0.86 -9.08
C LEU A 131 13.05 1.26 -10.53
N GLN A 132 13.95 0.99 -11.48
CA GLN A 132 13.71 1.26 -12.90
C GLN A 132 12.60 0.38 -13.46
N ASP A 133 12.54 -0.89 -13.08
CA ASP A 133 11.48 -1.81 -13.49
C ASP A 133 10.10 -1.36 -12.97
N ILE A 134 10.02 -0.96 -11.70
CA ILE A 134 8.78 -0.40 -11.12
C ILE A 134 8.40 0.91 -11.83
N GLN A 135 9.37 1.79 -12.13
CA GLN A 135 9.13 3.05 -12.85
C GLN A 135 8.69 2.83 -14.31
N ALA A 136 8.97 1.68 -14.89
CA ALA A 136 8.57 1.33 -16.25
C ALA A 136 7.13 0.82 -16.35
N ILE A 137 6.45 0.57 -15.22
CA ILE A 137 5.03 0.21 -15.19
C ILE A 137 4.21 1.33 -15.86
N ASP A 138 3.35 0.97 -16.81
CA ASP A 138 2.53 1.97 -17.50
C ASP A 138 1.52 2.59 -16.52
N VAL A 139 1.59 3.92 -16.42
CA VAL A 139 0.71 4.74 -15.59
C VAL A 139 0.13 5.87 -16.43
N ALA A 140 -1.02 6.40 -16.01
CA ALA A 140 -1.71 7.42 -16.79
C ALA A 140 -0.95 8.76 -16.76
N PHE A 141 -0.25 9.09 -15.67
CA PHE A 141 0.56 10.30 -15.58
C PHE A 141 1.79 10.26 -16.51
N LYS A 142 1.97 11.29 -17.33
CA LYS A 142 3.08 11.45 -18.27
C LYS A 142 3.97 12.66 -17.96
N GLY A 143 3.54 13.57 -17.09
CA GLY A 143 4.36 14.68 -16.59
C GLY A 143 3.54 15.90 -16.19
N PHE A 144 4.09 16.76 -15.34
CA PHE A 144 3.38 18.00 -14.95
C PHE A 144 3.38 19.00 -16.11
N GLN A 145 2.27 19.72 -16.30
CA GLN A 145 2.25 20.93 -17.12
C GLN A 145 3.18 21.97 -16.49
N ARG A 146 4.10 22.50 -17.31
CA ARG A 146 5.12 23.47 -16.87
C ARG A 146 4.81 24.91 -17.31
N SER A 147 3.78 25.10 -18.12
CA SER A 147 3.27 26.41 -18.51
C SER A 147 2.23 26.87 -17.50
N TRP A 148 2.53 27.97 -16.80
CA TRP A 148 1.64 28.67 -15.88
C TRP A 148 0.83 29.73 -16.62
#